data_AF-A0A6G5A1Q5-F1
#
_entry.id   AF-A0A6G5A1Q5-F1
#
_cell.length_a   1.000
_cell.length_b   1.000
_cell.length_c   1.000
_cell.angle_alpha   90.00
_cell.angle_beta   90.00
_cell.angle_gamma   90.00
#
_symmetry.space_group_name_H-M   'P 1'
#
loop_
_entity.id
_entity.type
_entity.pdbx_description
1 polymer ?
#
loop_
_entity_poly.entity_id
_entity_poly.type
_entity_poly.pdbx_seq_one_letter_code
_entity_poly.pdbx_strand_id
1 'polypeptide(L)'
;MHVHAPRHMPGAAGCFEFLNHVEEGLKDHYDIKMLTYLMLVRLSTLCPAAILQRLERLVEPLKTTCASKIKANSVKQEFEKQDELKRAAMRAFTALLAIPDADKTRC
;
A
#
# COMPACT_ATOMS: atom_id res chain seq x y z
N MET A 1 -32.64 3.58 -13.36
CA MET A 1 -31.63 4.65 -13.55
C MET A 1 -31.08 5.03 -12.20
N HIS A 2 -29.99 4.39 -11.76
CA HIS A 2 -29.32 4.76 -10.50
C HIS A 2 -28.26 5.80 -10.83
N VAL A 3 -28.60 7.07 -10.61
CA VAL A 3 -27.65 8.19 -10.62
C VAL A 3 -26.73 8.04 -9.41
N HIS A 4 -25.50 7.59 -9.64
CA HIS A 4 -24.44 7.74 -8.65
C HIS A 4 -24.08 9.23 -8.57
N ALA A 5 -24.48 9.89 -7.49
CA ALA A 5 -24.02 11.24 -7.18
C ALA A 5 -22.48 11.23 -7.07
N PRO A 6 -21.77 12.23 -7.61
CA PRO A 6 -20.33 12.33 -7.46
C PRO A 6 -20.04 12.56 -5.98
N ARG A 7 -19.42 11.58 -5.32
CA ARG A 7 -18.84 11.78 -4.00
C ARG A 7 -17.87 12.94 -4.11
N HIS A 8 -18.17 14.05 -3.44
CA HIS A 8 -17.31 15.21 -3.34
C HIS A 8 -15.95 14.73 -2.79
N MET A 9 -14.98 14.60 -3.69
CA MET A 9 -13.59 14.30 -3.33
C MET A 9 -13.05 15.59 -2.72
N PRO A 10 -12.71 15.61 -1.42
CA PRO A 10 -11.99 16.73 -0.86
C PRO A 10 -10.72 16.91 -1.70
N GLY A 11 -10.38 18.17 -2.02
CA GLY A 11 -9.37 18.51 -3.02
C GLY A 11 -8.10 17.67 -2.91
N ALA A 12 -7.48 17.36 -4.05
CA ALA A 12 -6.34 16.44 -4.18
C ALA A 12 -5.22 16.65 -3.13
N ALA A 13 -5.07 17.87 -2.60
CA ALA A 13 -4.16 18.22 -1.51
C ALA A 13 -4.29 17.29 -0.28
N GLY A 14 -5.51 16.98 0.18
CA GLY A 14 -5.70 16.14 1.37
C GLY A 14 -5.24 14.69 1.16
N CYS A 15 -5.38 14.18 -0.06
CA CYS A 15 -4.87 12.85 -0.40
C CYS A 15 -3.34 12.81 -0.43
N PHE A 16 -2.68 13.84 -0.96
CA PHE A 16 -1.21 13.89 -1.02
C PHE A 16 -0.56 14.05 0.35
N GLU A 17 -1.12 14.87 1.23
CA GLU A 17 -0.66 14.98 2.61
C GLU A 17 -0.80 13.66 3.34
N PHE A 18 -1.94 12.99 3.19
CA PHE A 18 -2.15 11.67 3.76
C PHE A 18 -1.18 10.62 3.20
N LEU A 19 -0.87 10.67 1.91
CA LEU A 19 0.10 9.78 1.30
C LEU A 19 1.52 9.95 1.84
N ASN A 20 1.90 11.14 2.32
CA ASN A 20 3.18 11.32 3.02
C ASN A 20 3.23 10.43 4.27
N HIS A 21 2.16 10.38 5.05
CA HIS A 21 2.08 9.54 6.25
C HIS A 21 2.01 8.06 5.92
N VAL A 22 1.32 7.69 4.84
CA VAL A 22 1.28 6.31 4.34
C VAL A 22 2.69 5.85 3.95
N GLU A 23 3.44 6.65 3.20
CA GLU A 23 4.82 6.31 2.81
C GLU A 23 5.73 6.03 4.01
N GLU A 24 5.59 6.81 5.10
CA GLU A 24 6.34 6.58 6.33
C GLU A 24 5.84 5.33 7.07
N GLY A 25 4.53 5.13 7.17
CA GLY A 25 3.94 3.94 7.80
C GLY A 25 4.35 2.62 7.12
N LEU A 26 4.66 2.62 5.82
CA LEU A 26 5.16 1.44 5.10
C LEU A 26 6.56 1.00 5.55
N LYS A 27 7.31 1.86 6.22
CA LYS A 27 8.68 1.62 6.69
C LYS A 27 8.76 1.31 8.20
N ASP A 28 7.64 1.43 8.91
CA ASP A 28 7.56 1.37 10.37
C ASP A 28 7.58 -0.08 10.93
N HIS A 29 7.23 -0.26 12.19
CA HIS A 29 7.05 -1.54 12.85
C HIS A 29 5.83 -2.31 12.32
N TYR A 30 5.79 -3.60 12.64
CA TYR A 30 4.85 -4.57 12.10
C TYR A 30 3.38 -4.10 12.16
N ASP A 31 2.89 -3.64 13.32
CA ASP A 31 1.48 -3.26 13.49
C ASP A 31 1.11 -2.03 12.63
N ILE A 32 2.01 -1.04 12.58
CA ILE A 32 1.83 0.16 11.76
C ILE A 32 1.88 -0.20 10.28
N LYS A 33 2.81 -1.06 9.84
CA LYS A 33 2.85 -1.56 8.45
C LYS A 33 1.57 -2.30 8.08
N MET A 34 1.05 -3.16 8.95
CA MET A 34 -0.18 -3.90 8.72
C MET A 34 -1.37 -2.97 8.52
N LEU A 35 -1.54 -1.98 9.39
CA LEU A 35 -2.57 -0.95 9.23
C LEU A 35 -2.37 -0.17 7.92
N THR A 36 -1.13 0.22 7.62
CA THR A 36 -0.79 1.00 6.43
C THR A 36 -1.08 0.22 5.15
N TYR A 37 -0.85 -1.10 5.10
CA TYR A 37 -1.21 -1.92 3.94
C TYR A 37 -2.72 -1.95 3.70
N LEU A 38 -3.54 -2.03 4.76
CA LEU A 38 -5.00 -1.97 4.64
C LEU A 38 -5.46 -0.59 4.12
N MET A 39 -4.83 0.48 4.62
CA MET A 39 -5.09 1.84 4.16
C MET A 39 -4.72 2.00 2.68
N LEU A 40 -3.58 1.47 2.26
CA LEU A 40 -3.11 1.53 0.88
C LEU A 40 -4.08 0.83 -0.09
N VAL A 41 -4.65 -0.32 0.30
CA VAL A 41 -5.72 -0.99 -0.47
C VAL A 41 -6.96 -0.11 -0.60
N ARG A 42 -7.34 0.64 0.45
CA ARG A 42 -8.48 1.55 0.36
C ARG A 42 -8.18 2.75 -0.52
N LEU A 43 -7.00 3.35 -0.39
CA LEU A 43 -6.58 4.51 -1.16
C LEU A 43 -6.45 4.21 -2.66
N SER A 44 -6.10 2.98 -3.06
CA SER A 44 -6.08 2.60 -4.48
C SER A 44 -7.44 2.78 -5.15
N THR A 45 -8.54 2.69 -4.39
CA THR A 45 -9.91 2.92 -4.88
C THR A 45 -10.41 4.34 -4.65
N LEU A 46 -9.95 5.01 -3.59
CA LEU A 46 -10.44 6.34 -3.20
C LEU A 46 -9.73 7.45 -3.98
N CYS A 47 -8.41 7.35 -4.17
CA CYS A 47 -7.60 8.39 -4.81
C CYS A 47 -6.56 7.79 -5.79
N PRO A 48 -7.00 7.02 -6.81
CA PRO A 48 -6.11 6.32 -7.72
C PRO A 48 -5.09 7.25 -8.42
N ALA A 49 -5.50 8.46 -8.81
CA ALA A 49 -4.62 9.42 -9.46
C ALA A 49 -3.48 9.91 -8.56
N ALA A 50 -3.72 10.06 -7.25
CA ALA A 50 -2.68 10.45 -6.29
C ALA A 50 -1.72 9.28 -6.02
N ILE A 51 -2.24 8.06 -5.99
CA ILE A 51 -1.44 6.83 -5.87
C ILE A 51 -0.53 6.64 -7.09
N LEU A 52 -1.04 6.79 -8.31
CA LEU A 52 -0.25 6.64 -9.54
C LEU A 52 0.96 7.60 -9.56
N GLN A 53 0.77 8.84 -9.13
CA GLN A 53 1.85 9.83 -9.04
C GLN A 53 2.95 9.48 -8.04
N ARG A 54 2.70 8.53 -7.13
CA ARG A 54 3.65 8.09 -6.09
C ARG A 54 3.95 6.60 -6.15
N LEU A 55 3.56 5.93 -7.22
CA LEU A 55 3.51 4.48 -7.29
C LEU A 55 4.88 3.85 -7.00
N GLU A 56 5.97 4.41 -7.53
CA GLU A 56 7.32 3.91 -7.28
C GLU A 56 7.71 3.95 -5.80
N ARG A 57 7.42 5.06 -5.12
CA ARG A 57 7.72 5.26 -3.70
C ARG A 57 6.92 4.32 -2.80
N LEU A 58 5.69 4.00 -3.22
CA LEU A 58 4.80 3.09 -2.49
C LEU A 58 5.15 1.61 -2.73
N VAL A 59 5.58 1.26 -3.95
CA VAL A 59 5.91 -0.12 -4.32
C VAL A 59 7.22 -0.58 -3.71
N GLU A 60 8.21 0.31 -3.56
CA GLU A 60 9.54 -0.10 -3.08
C GLU A 60 9.52 -0.72 -1.66
N PRO A 61 8.85 -0.13 -0.65
CA PRO A 61 8.69 -0.76 0.66
C PRO A 61 7.96 -2.12 0.63
N LEU A 62 7.02 -2.31 -0.31
CA LEU A 62 6.30 -3.58 -0.47
C LEU A 62 7.27 -4.66 -0.99
N LYS A 63 8.09 -4.34 -1.99
CA LYS A 63 9.14 -5.25 -2.49
C LYS A 63 10.12 -5.63 -1.38
N THR A 64 10.60 -4.64 -0.61
CA THR A 64 11.49 -4.89 0.53
C THR A 64 10.88 -5.89 1.52
N THR A 65 9.59 -5.73 1.82
CA THR A 65 8.86 -6.62 2.73
C THR A 65 8.75 -8.04 2.17
N CYS A 66 8.46 -8.19 0.87
CA CYS A 66 8.40 -9.49 0.21
C CYS A 66 9.76 -10.20 0.16
N ALA A 67 10.84 -9.44 -0.08
CA ALA A 67 12.21 -9.95 -0.15
C ALA A 67 12.85 -10.24 1.22
N SER A 68 12.26 -9.73 2.31
CA SER A 68 12.81 -9.87 3.66
C SER A 68 12.92 -11.34 4.07
N LYS A 69 14.07 -11.68 4.67
CA LYS A 69 14.39 -13.03 5.16
C LYS A 69 14.52 -13.02 6.68
N ILE A 70 13.94 -14.03 7.31
CA ILE A 70 14.06 -14.24 8.75
C ILE A 70 15.29 -15.10 9.03
N LYS A 71 15.95 -14.85 10.17
CA LYS A 71 17.09 -15.65 10.60
C LYS A 71 16.63 -17.07 10.97
N ALA A 72 17.42 -18.08 10.64
CA ALA A 72 17.07 -19.49 10.86
C ALA A 72 16.79 -19.86 12.32
N ASN A 73 17.32 -19.09 13.28
CA ASN A 73 17.13 -19.28 14.71
C ASN A 73 15.97 -18.46 15.31
N SER A 74 15.13 -17.86 14.48
CA SER A 74 13.99 -17.07 14.99
C SER A 74 12.92 -18.00 15.55
N VAL A 75 12.12 -17.49 16.49
CA VAL A 75 11.01 -18.26 17.05
C VAL A 75 9.86 -18.37 16.05
N LYS A 76 9.02 -19.40 16.18
CA LYS A 76 7.89 -19.68 15.27
C LYS A 76 6.99 -18.46 15.04
N GLN A 77 6.72 -17.68 16.08
CA GLN A 77 5.89 -16.48 16.00
C GLN A 77 6.44 -15.44 15.01
N GLU A 78 7.75 -15.28 14.95
CA GLU A 78 8.39 -14.31 14.04
C GLU A 78 8.29 -14.77 12.59
N PHE A 79 8.34 -16.08 12.35
CA PHE A 79 8.02 -16.65 11.04
C PHE A 79 6.59 -16.38 10.61
N GLU A 80 5.63 -16.60 11.51
CA GLU A 80 4.21 -16.36 11.24
C GLU A 80 3.94 -14.88 10.96
N LYS A 81 4.51 -13.96 11.75
CA LYS A 81 4.39 -12.51 11.51
C LYS A 81 4.92 -12.11 10.14
N GLN A 82 6.10 -12.60 9.74
CA GLN A 82 6.65 -12.25 8.44
C GLN A 82 5.80 -12.80 7.28
N ASP A 83 5.31 -14.03 7.40
CA ASP A 83 4.46 -14.64 6.37
C ASP A 83 3.16 -13.85 6.20
N GLU A 84 2.54 -13.46 7.31
CA GLU A 84 1.38 -12.58 7.29
C GLU A 84 1.69 -11.22 6.68
N LEU A 85 2.80 -10.59 7.08
CA LEU A 85 3.22 -9.29 6.56
C LEU A 85 3.46 -9.35 5.04
N LYS A 86 4.05 -10.44 4.54
CA LYS A 86 4.23 -10.69 3.10
C LYS A 86 2.89 -10.84 2.38
N ARG A 87 1.95 -11.61 2.95
CA ARG A 87 0.59 -11.73 2.37
C ARG A 87 -0.12 -10.38 2.31
N ALA A 88 -0.03 -9.58 3.36
CA ALA A 88 -0.63 -8.25 3.40
C ALA A 88 0.01 -7.29 2.39
N ALA A 89 1.34 -7.29 2.28
CA ALA A 89 2.06 -6.50 1.27
C ALA A 89 1.68 -6.89 -0.16
N MET A 90 1.54 -8.20 -0.45
CA MET A 90 1.11 -8.68 -1.77
C MET A 90 -0.34 -8.27 -2.08
N ARG A 91 -1.25 -8.32 -1.10
CA ARG A 91 -2.62 -7.80 -1.27
C ARG A 91 -2.63 -6.31 -1.60
N ALA A 92 -1.83 -5.51 -0.90
CA ALA A 92 -1.69 -4.09 -1.20
C ALA A 92 -1.12 -3.87 -2.62
N PHE A 93 -0.08 -4.61 -3.00
CA PHE A 93 0.50 -4.54 -4.33
C PHE A 93 -0.51 -4.90 -5.44
N THR A 94 -1.31 -5.95 -5.27
CA THR A 94 -2.39 -6.31 -6.20
C THR A 94 -3.42 -5.19 -6.33
N ALA A 95 -3.78 -4.53 -5.23
CA ALA A 95 -4.71 -3.40 -5.26
C ALA A 95 -4.13 -2.18 -6.01
N LEU A 96 -2.81 -1.96 -5.95
CA LEU A 96 -2.12 -0.94 -6.74
C LEU A 96 -2.09 -1.29 -8.22
N LEU A 97 -1.79 -2.55 -8.57
CA LEU A 97 -1.79 -3.03 -9.96
C LEU A 97 -3.18 -2.99 -10.61
N ALA A 98 -4.24 -3.04 -9.82
CA ALA A 98 -5.61 -2.93 -10.31
C ALA A 98 -6.00 -1.50 -10.72
N ILE A 99 -5.16 -0.50 -10.44
CA ILE A 99 -5.39 0.88 -10.89
C ILE A 99 -5.06 0.96 -12.39
N PRO A 100 -5.98 1.48 -13.23
CA PRO A 100 -5.67 1.74 -14.64
C PRO A 100 -4.42 2.61 -14.78
N ASP A 101 -3.57 2.32 -15.77
CA ASP A 101 -2.31 3.02 -16.06
C ASP A 101 -1.16 2.79 -15.06
N ALA A 102 -1.33 1.90 -14.06
CA ALA A 102 -0.25 1.55 -13.12
C ALA A 102 0.95 0.85 -13.79
N ASP A 103 0.73 0.24 -14.95
CA ASP A 103 1.75 -0.37 -15.81
C ASP A 103 2.56 0.67 -16.60
N LYS A 104 1.92 1.78 -16.99
CA LYS A 104 2.55 2.86 -17.78
C LYS A 104 3.53 3.72 -16.99
N THR A 105 3.41 3.73 -15.66
CA THR A 105 4.32 4.46 -14.76
C THR A 105 5.64 3.70 -14.53
N ARG A 106 5.83 2.51 -15.10
CA ARG A 106 7.10 1.77 -15.06
C ARG A 106 7.87 1.91 -16.38
N CYS A 107 8.70 2.95 -16.48
CA CYS A 107 9.75 3.07 -17.50
C CYS A 107 11.10 3.31 -16.80
#